data_AF-A0A8J7MMU1-F1
#
_entry.id   AF-A0A8J7MMU1-F1
#
_cell.length_a   1.000
_cell.length_b   1.000
_cell.length_c   1.000
_cell.angle_alpha   90.00
_cell.angle_beta   90.00
_cell.angle_gamma   90.00
#
_symmetry.space_group_name_H-M   'P 1'
#
loop_
_entity.id
_entity.type
_entity.pdbx_description
1 polymer ?
#
loop_
_entity_poly.entity_id
_entity_poly.type
_entity_poly.pdbx_seq_one_letter_code
_entity_poly.pdbx_strand_id
1 'polypeptide(L)' 'MCRAKTDATLAAYAFGITWARAFVDGNKRTGFVAAVTFLRLSPENLCPYLKKGVRMMEDLASSAMAEESFAS' A
#
# COMPACT_ATOMS: atom_id res chain seq x y z
N MET A 1 18.54 -3.97 -13.68
CA MET A 1 17.11 -4.02 -14.05
C MET A 1 16.35 -4.54 -12.84
N CYS A 2 15.65 -3.70 -12.08
CA CYS A 2 14.95 -4.11 -10.85
C CYS A 2 13.65 -4.85 -11.24
N ARG A 3 13.41 -6.05 -10.72
CA ARG A 3 12.25 -6.88 -11.08
C ARG A 3 11.16 -6.69 -10.01
N ALA A 4 10.11 -5.94 -10.34
CA ALA A 4 8.95 -5.77 -9.47
C ALA A 4 8.19 -7.12 -9.35
N LYS A 5 8.18 -7.67 -8.14
CA LYS A 5 7.30 -8.78 -7.72
C LYS A 5 6.87 -8.50 -6.30
N THR A 6 5.87 -7.63 -6.09
CA THR A 6 5.33 -7.39 -4.73
C THR A 6 3.86 -6.98 -4.65
N ASP A 7 3.17 -6.79 -5.77
CA ASP A 7 1.99 -5.93 -5.76
C ASP A 7 0.81 -6.54 -4.99
N ALA A 8 0.63 -7.87 -5.08
CA ALA A 8 -0.43 -8.58 -4.35
C ALA A 8 -0.25 -8.57 -2.82
N THR A 9 0.98 -8.75 -2.32
CA THR A 9 1.24 -8.76 -0.86
C THR A 9 1.10 -7.35 -0.28
N LEU A 10 1.55 -6.34 -1.02
CA LEU A 10 1.43 -4.94 -0.63
C LEU A 10 -0.04 -4.50 -0.54
N ALA A 11 -0.83 -4.84 -1.55
CA ALA A 11 -2.26 -4.57 -1.59
C ALA A 11 -3.00 -5.27 -0.43
N ALA A 12 -2.66 -6.54 -0.13
CA ALA A 12 -3.25 -7.28 0.98
C ALA A 12 -3.04 -6.61 2.34
N TYR A 13 -1.84 -6.07 2.61
CA TYR A 13 -1.56 -5.34 3.85
C TYR A 13 -2.29 -3.99 3.90
N ALA A 14 -2.24 -3.21 2.81
CA ALA A 14 -2.89 -1.90 2.75
C ALA A 14 -4.40 -2.02 2.92
N PHE A 15 -5.04 -2.94 2.18
CA PHE A 15 -6.47 -3.16 2.24
C PHE A 15 -6.90 -3.80 3.55
N GLY A 16 -6.26 -4.91 3.94
CA GLY A 16 -6.64 -5.67 5.14
C GLY A 16 -6.66 -4.83 6.40
N ILE A 17 -5.64 -3.98 6.61
CA ILE A 17 -5.57 -3.11 7.79
C ILE A 17 -6.55 -1.93 7.68
N THR A 18 -6.70 -1.35 6.49
CA THR A 18 -7.60 -0.20 6.29
C THR A 18 -9.06 -0.59 6.46
N TRP A 19 -9.44 -1.78 5.99
CA TRP A 19 -10.82 -2.24 5.94
C TRP A 19 -11.26 -3.01 7.18
N ALA A 20 -10.35 -3.77 7.81
CA ALA A 20 -10.66 -4.48 9.06
C ALA A 20 -10.99 -3.55 10.23
N ARG A 21 -10.66 -2.25 10.13
CA ARG A 21 -10.95 -1.23 11.15
C ARG A 21 -10.47 -1.65 12.55
N ALA A 22 -9.32 -2.31 12.61
CA ALA A 22 -8.78 -2.94 13.81
C ALA A 22 -8.42 -1.95 14.93
N PHE A 23 -8.27 -0.66 14.60
CA PHE A 23 -7.93 0.40 15.55
C PHE A 23 -9.07 1.40 15.68
N VAL A 24 -9.19 2.01 16.87
CA VAL A 24 -10.17 3.08 17.17
C VAL A 24 -10.00 4.27 16.22
N ASP A 25 -8.76 4.61 15.86
CA ASP A 25 -8.39 5.59 14.83
C ASP A 25 -7.11 5.15 14.11
N GLY A 26 -6.84 5.70 12.93
CA GLY A 26 -5.56 5.57 12.25
C GLY A 26 -5.41 4.36 11.34
N ASN A 27 -6.49 3.63 11.05
CA ASN A 27 -6.46 2.44 10.18
C ASN A 27 -5.79 2.72 8.82
N LYS A 28 -6.14 3.85 8.17
CA LYS A 28 -5.53 4.28 6.90
C LYS A 28 -4.02 4.51 6.99
N ARG A 29 -3.58 5.23 8.05
CA ARG A 29 -2.16 5.52 8.31
C ARG A 29 -1.39 4.23 8.58
N THR A 30 -1.99 3.32 9.35
CA THR A 30 -1.38 2.04 9.72
C THR A 30 -1.25 1.11 8.52
N GLY A 31 -2.28 1.02 7.67
CA GLY A 31 -2.22 0.22 6.43
C GLY A 31 -1.13 0.70 5.48
N PHE A 32 -0.99 2.03 5.32
CA PHE A 32 0.10 2.61 4.51
C PHE A 32 1.48 2.30 5.07
N VAL A 33 1.70 2.53 6.37
CA VAL A 33 3.01 2.29 7.01
C VAL A 33 3.38 0.81 6.97
N ALA A 34 2.43 -0.10 7.18
CA ALA A 34 2.67 -1.53 7.12
C ALA A 34 3.07 -1.98 5.70
N ALA A 35 2.32 -1.55 4.68
CA ALA A 35 2.63 -1.82 3.29
C ALA A 35 4.04 -1.31 2.90
N VAL A 36 4.34 -0.03 3.18
CA VAL A 36 5.65 0.57 2.88
C VAL A 36 6.79 -0.12 3.66
N THR A 37 6.55 -0.52 4.91
CA THR A 37 7.54 -1.25 5.72
C THR A 37 7.84 -2.62 5.09
N PHE A 38 6.82 -3.37 4.67
CA PHE A 38 7.00 -4.66 4.01
C PHE A 38 7.80 -4.54 2.71
N LEU A 39 7.53 -3.49 1.93
CA LEU A 39 8.28 -3.17 0.71
C LEU A 39 9.75 -2.85 1.01
N ARG A 40 10.02 -2.07 2.07
CA ARG A 40 11.39 -1.73 2.52
C ARG A 40 12.16 -2.92 3.09
N LEU A 41 11.47 -3.85 3.74
CA LEU A 41 12.08 -5.07 4.28
C LEU A 41 12.27 -6.15 3.21
N SER A 42 11.66 -5.99 2.03
CA SER A 42 11.82 -6.94 0.93
C SER A 42 13.12 -6.65 0.16
N PRO A 43 14.06 -7.61 0.08
CA PRO A 43 15.35 -7.43 -0.58
C PRO A 43 15.25 -7.16 -2.10
N GLU A 44 14.08 -7.35 -2.69
CA GLU A 44 13.82 -7.24 -4.14
C GLU A 44 13.19 -5.88 -4.57
N ASN A 45 12.68 -5.04 -3.65
CA ASN A 45 11.68 -4.02 -4.00
C ASN A 45 11.96 -2.59 -3.52
N LEU A 46 13.10 -2.02 -3.91
CA LEU A 46 13.31 -0.58 -3.83
C LEU A 46 13.09 0.08 -5.20
N CYS A 47 11.83 0.33 -5.60
CA CYS A 47 11.53 1.37 -6.61
C CYS A 47 10.05 1.81 -6.73
N PRO A 48 9.47 2.49 -5.72
CA PRO A 48 8.44 3.48 -6.02
C PRO A 48 8.87 4.87 -5.53
N TYR A 49 8.76 5.87 -6.41
CA TYR A 49 8.90 7.28 -6.05
C TYR A 49 7.92 7.57 -4.90
N LEU A 50 8.44 7.90 -3.71
CA LEU A 50 7.68 8.01 -2.46
C LEU A 50 6.39 8.85 -2.61
N LYS A 51 6.45 9.92 -3.41
CA LYS A 51 5.32 10.82 -3.71
C LYS A 51 4.19 10.12 -4.47
N LYS A 52 4.51 9.20 -5.39
CA LYS A 52 3.52 8.48 -6.20
C LYS A 52 2.75 7.47 -5.34
N GLY A 53 3.44 6.77 -4.43
CA GLY A 53 2.81 5.83 -3.49
C GLY A 53 1.87 6.50 -2.49
N VAL A 54 2.22 7.70 -1.99
CA VAL A 54 1.33 8.49 -1.12
C VAL A 54 0.06 8.90 -1.87
N ARG A 55 0.19 9.42 -3.10
CA ARG A 55 -0.95 9.85 -3.92
C ARG A 55 -1.90 8.69 -4.23
N MET A 56 -1.36 7.53 -4.62
CA MET A 56 -2.17 6.34 -4.90
C MET A 56 -2.93 5.83 -3.67
N MET A 57 -2.37 5.99 -2.47
CA MET A 57 -3.08 5.67 -1.23
C MET A 57 -4.15 6.68 -0.84
N GLU A 58 -3.92 7.98 -1.10
CA GLU A 58 -4.94 9.01 -0.93
C GLU A 58 -6.13 8.73 -1.85
N ASP A 59 -5.87 8.41 -3.12
CA ASP A 59 -6.89 8.13 -4.12
C ASP A 59 -7.65 6.82 -3.84
N LEU A 60 -6.99 5.77 -3.35
CA LEU A 60 -7.65 4.55 -2.87
C LEU A 60 -8.54 4.85 -1.66
N ALA A 61 -8.06 5.67 -0.72
CA ALA A 61 -8.77 6.00 0.50
C ALA A 61 -9.95 6.97 0.32
N SER A 62 -9.99 7.71 -0.79
CA SER A 62 -11.10 8.57 -1.21
C SER A 62 -12.05 7.89 -2.19
N SER A 63 -11.83 6.60 -2.49
CA SER A 63 -12.58 5.85 -3.51
C SER A 63 -12.41 6.41 -4.93
N ALA A 64 -11.41 7.26 -5.16
CA ALA A 64 -11.07 7.80 -6.48
C ALA A 64 -10.27 6.80 -7.33
N MET A 65 -9.68 5.78 -6.70
CA MET A 65 -9.07 4.63 -7.37
C MET A 65 -9.70 3.32 -6.90
N ALA A 66 -9.93 2.43 -7.86
CA ALA A 66 -10.38 1.07 -7.61
C ALA A 66 -9.22 0.20 -7.14
N GLU A 67 -9.54 -0.84 -6.35
CA GLU A 67 -8.57 -1.74 -5.73
C GLU A 67 -7.74 -2.52 -6.77
N GLU A 68 -8.37 -2.98 -7.86
CA GLU A 68 -7.69 -3.60 -9.00
C GLU A 68 -6.60 -2.69 -9.60
N SER A 69 -6.89 -1.38 -9.71
CA SER A 69 -5.96 -0.39 -10.27
C SER A 69 -4.84 -0.02 -9.32
N PHE A 70 -4.98 -0.31 -8.02
CA PHE A 70 -3.92 -0.14 -7.03
C PHE A 70 -2.98 -1.34 -6.99
N ALA A 71 -3.44 -2.52 -7.41
CA ALA A 71 -2.69 -3.78 -7.36
C ALA A 71 -1.87 -4.11 -8.64
N SER A 72 -1.99 -3.30 -9.71
CA SER A 72 -1.23 -3.48 -10.98
C SER A 72 -0.05 -2.53 -11.11
#